data_AF-A0A527DXW7-F1
#
_entry.id   AF-A0A527DXW7-F1
#
_cell.length_a   1.000
_cell.length_b   1.000
_cell.length_c   1.000
_cell.angle_alpha   90.00
_cell.angle_beta   90.00
_cell.angle_gamma   90.00
#
_symmetry.space_group_name_H-M   'P 1'
#
loop_
_entity.id
_entity.type
_entity.pdbx_description
1 polymer ?
#
loop_
_entity_poly.entity_id
_entity_poly.type
_entity_poly.pdbx_seq_one_letter_code
_entity_poly.pdbx_strand_id
1 'polypeptide(L)' 'MTSSASSRLTFIAFTGGCIALTLLFRYAPVGDFPSKYIKAAPAAAPTRIDIDNEAHAIRFYIDGKQVAQLDQSGFKQ' A
#
# COMPACT_ATOMS: atom_id res chain seq x y z
N MET A 1 8.24 -57.84 -14.77
CA MET A 1 8.37 -56.62 -15.62
C MET A 1 8.99 -55.52 -14.77
N THR A 2 10.29 -55.29 -14.86
CA THR A 2 10.95 -54.15 -14.21
C THR A 2 11.22 -53.10 -15.29
N SER A 3 10.43 -52.02 -15.26
CA SER A 3 10.58 -50.91 -16.19
C SER A 3 11.89 -50.18 -15.89
N SER A 4 12.89 -50.37 -16.75
CA SER A 4 14.13 -49.59 -16.73
C SER A 4 13.85 -48.21 -17.33
N ALA A 5 13.01 -47.43 -16.65
CA ALA A 5 12.83 -46.02 -16.99
C ALA A 5 14.11 -45.28 -16.60
N SER A 6 14.87 -44.90 -17.63
CA SER A 6 16.23 -44.38 -17.61
C SER A 6 16.43 -43.24 -16.59
N SER A 7 17.10 -43.55 -15.47
CA SER A 7 17.58 -42.59 -14.45
C SER A 7 18.36 -41.41 -15.03
N ARG A 8 19.03 -41.62 -16.18
CA ARG A 8 19.77 -40.58 -16.90
C ARG A 8 18.85 -39.49 -17.48
N LEU A 9 17.64 -39.85 -17.92
CA LEU A 9 16.69 -38.88 -18.49
C LEU A 9 16.24 -37.87 -17.43
N THR A 10 15.93 -38.36 -16.23
CA THR A 10 15.54 -37.52 -15.09
C THR A 10 16.67 -36.58 -14.67
N PHE A 11 17.92 -37.07 -14.65
CA PHE A 11 19.08 -36.27 -14.30
C PHE A 11 19.36 -35.15 -15.33
N ILE A 12 19.23 -35.45 -16.62
CA ILE A 12 19.39 -34.45 -17.70
C ILE A 12 18.27 -33.40 -17.64
N ALA A 13 17.02 -33.82 -17.45
CA ALA A 13 15.89 -32.89 -17.35
C ALA A 13 16.02 -31.95 -16.14
N PHE A 14 16.44 -32.50 -14.99
CA PHE A 14 16.65 -31.72 -13.77
C PHE A 14 17.79 -30.71 -13.93
N THR A 15 18.96 -31.15 -14.41
CA THR A 15 20.12 -30.26 -14.60
C THR A 15 19.87 -29.20 -15.66
N GLY A 16 19.26 -29.56 -16.79
CA GLY A 16 18.86 -28.61 -17.84
C GLY A 16 17.86 -27.57 -17.33
N GLY A 17 16.87 -27.99 -16.54
CA GLY A 17 15.90 -27.09 -15.91
C GLY A 17 16.54 -26.07 -14.96
N CYS A 18 17.48 -26.50 -14.13
CA CYS A 18 18.21 -25.60 -13.23
C CYS A 18 19.04 -24.55 -14.00
N ILE A 19 19.67 -24.93 -15.11
CA ILE A 19 20.43 -24.00 -15.94
C ILE A 19 19.49 -22.98 -16.60
N ALA A 20 18.34 -23.42 -17.13
CA ALA A 20 17.35 -22.51 -17.72
C ALA A 20 16.83 -21.48 -16.70
N LEU A 21 16.56 -21.91 -15.47
CA LEU A 21 16.08 -21.02 -14.41
C LEU A 21 17.13 -19.98 -14.00
N THR A 22 18.40 -20.38 -13.89
CA THR A 22 19.48 -19.44 -13.56
C THR A 22 19.70 -18.40 -14.65
N LEU A 23 19.58 -18.79 -15.93
CA LEU A 23 19.64 -17.85 -17.05
C LEU A 23 18.47 -16.87 -17.03
N LEU A 24 17.24 -17.33 -16.73
CA LEU A 24 16.10 -16.46 -16.59
C LEU A 24 16.29 -15.42 -15.47
N PHE A 25 16.78 -15.81 -14.29
CA PHE A 25 17.03 -14.85 -13.22
C PHE A 25 18.20 -13.90 -13.52
N ARG A 26 19.22 -14.34 -14.26
CA ARG A 26 20.38 -13.50 -14.59
C ARG A 26 20.09 -12.47 -15.68
N TYR A 27 19.24 -12.82 -16.64
CA TYR A 27 18.86 -11.94 -17.76
C TYR A 27 17.45 -11.35 -17.60
N ALA A 28 16.75 -11.65 -16.51
CA ALA A 28 15.50 -10.99 -16.19
C ALA A 28 15.76 -9.48 -16.12
N PRO A 29 15.01 -8.66 -16.86
CA PRO A 29 15.07 -7.21 -16.69
C PRO A 29 14.75 -6.91 -15.23
N VAL A 30 15.54 -6.02 -14.63
CA VAL A 30 15.23 -5.45 -13.31
C VAL A 30 13.98 -4.62 -13.51
N GLY A 31 12.82 -5.26 -13.35
CA GLY A 31 11.55 -4.56 -13.28
C GLY A 31 11.58 -3.74 -12.01
N ASP A 32 11.82 -2.44 -12.13
CA ASP A 32 11.61 -1.51 -11.02
C ASP A 32 10.13 -1.60 -10.64
N PHE A 33 9.85 -2.36 -9.59
CA PHE A 33 8.54 -2.32 -8.96
C PHE A 33 8.41 -0.92 -8.39
N PRO A 34 7.46 -0.09 -8.86
CA PRO A 34 7.23 1.19 -8.22
C PRO A 34 6.83 0.88 -6.78
N SER A 35 7.73 1.21 -5.85
CA SER A 35 7.46 1.07 -4.43
C SER A 35 6.23 1.91 -4.16
N LYS A 36 5.11 1.26 -3.80
CA LYS A 36 3.84 1.93 -3.46
C LYS A 36 3.94 2.87 -2.25
N TYR A 37 5.15 3.05 -1.71
CA TYR A 37 5.49 3.96 -0.64
C TYR A 37 6.11 5.24 -1.21
N ILE A 38 5.37 5.90 -2.10
CA ILE A 38 5.53 7.35 -2.22
C ILE A 38 5.16 7.88 -0.85
N LYS A 39 6.15 8.43 -0.14
CA LYS A 39 5.95 9.17 1.10
C LYS A 39 4.88 10.22 0.83
N ALA A 40 3.64 9.93 1.23
CA ALA A 40 2.54 10.85 1.05
C ALA A 40 2.96 12.16 1.74
N ALA A 41 2.86 13.28 1.01
CA ALA A 41 2.86 14.58 1.65
C ALA A 41 1.84 14.54 2.80
N PRO A 42 2.11 15.17 3.96
CA PRO A 42 1.16 15.16 5.06
C PRO A 42 -0.19 15.60 4.50
N ALA A 43 -1.18 14.72 4.56
CA ALA A 43 -2.51 14.99 4.04
C ALA A 43 -2.99 16.26 4.74
N ALA A 44 -3.42 17.25 3.96
CA ALA A 44 -4.06 18.44 4.51
C ALA A 44 -5.15 17.97 5.47
N ALA A 45 -5.16 18.52 6.69
CA ALA A 45 -6.12 18.10 7.69
C ALA A 45 -7.53 18.32 7.14
N PRO A 46 -8.41 17.31 7.17
CA PRO A 46 -9.69 17.39 6.47
C PRO A 46 -10.55 18.51 7.05
N THR A 47 -11.32 19.16 6.18
CA THR A 47 -12.43 20.01 6.61
C THR A 47 -13.40 19.16 7.40
N ARG A 48 -13.61 19.48 8.68
CA ARG A 48 -14.43 18.67 9.60
C ARG A 48 -15.30 19.55 10.48
N ILE A 49 -16.38 18.95 10.98
CA ILE A 49 -17.31 19.59 11.91
C ILE A 49 -17.34 18.72 13.17
N ASP A 50 -16.95 19.29 14.31
CA ASP A 50 -17.00 18.60 15.59
C ASP A 50 -18.25 19.06 16.35
N ILE A 51 -19.04 18.11 16.84
CA ILE A 51 -20.25 18.37 17.61
C ILE A 51 -19.95 18.08 19.07
N ASP A 52 -19.92 19.12 19.88
CA ASP A 52 -19.69 19.07 21.31
C ASP A 52 -21.05 19.05 22.03
N ASN A 53 -21.49 17.85 22.38
CA ASN A 53 -22.78 17.64 23.03
C ASN A 53 -22.83 18.18 24.47
N GLU A 54 -21.68 18.27 25.14
CA GLU A 54 -21.59 18.76 26.52
C GLU A 54 -21.65 20.29 26.56
N ALA A 55 -20.88 20.95 25.68
CA ALA A 55 -20.89 22.40 25.56
C ALA A 55 -22.07 22.95 24.73
N HIS A 56 -22.91 22.07 24.17
CA HIS A 56 -23.96 22.43 23.20
C HIS A 56 -23.43 23.32 22.06
N ALA A 57 -22.28 22.94 21.51
CA ALA A 57 -21.57 23.73 20.50
C ALA A 57 -21.19 22.89 19.28
N ILE A 58 -21.15 23.53 18.11
CA ILE A 58 -20.69 22.95 16.86
C ILE A 58 -19.48 23.75 16.40
N ARG A 59 -18.37 23.08 16.11
CA ARG A 59 -17.10 23.73 15.71
C ARG A 59 -16.75 23.34 14.29
N PHE A 60 -16.40 24.33 13.48
CA PHE A 60 -16.06 24.15 12.07
C PHE A 60 -14.56 24.29 11.89
N TYR A 61 -13.94 23.29 11.26
CA TYR A 61 -12.50 23.26 10.99
C TYR A 61 -12.24 23.19 9.50
N ILE A 62 -11.31 24.02 9.02
CA ILE A 62 -10.75 23.98 7.65
C ILE A 62 -9.23 23.84 7.80
N ASP A 63 -8.62 22.87 7.12
CA ASP A 63 -7.18 22.59 7.21
C ASP A 63 -6.68 22.41 8.66
N GLY A 64 -7.55 21.88 9.53
CA GLY A 64 -7.26 21.67 10.95
C GLY A 64 -7.34 22.94 11.82
N LYS A 65 -7.69 24.10 11.26
CA LYS A 65 -7.93 25.35 12.00
C LYS A 65 -9.42 25.55 12.24
N GLN A 66 -9.80 25.88 13.47
CA GLN A 66 -11.18 26.28 13.77
C GLN A 66 -11.44 27.65 13.12
N VAL A 67 -12.45 27.72 12.26
CA VAL A 67 -12.81 28.93 11.52
C VAL A 67 -14.15 29.52 11.95
N ALA A 68 -14.97 28.75 12.66
CA ALA A 68 -16.23 29.20 13.22
C ALA A 68 -16.66 28.28 14.36
N GLN A 69 -17.48 28.80 15.26
CA GLN A 69 -18.19 28.07 16.29
C GLN A 69 -19.65 28.51 16.30
N LEU A 70 -20.57 27.56 16.43
CA LEU A 70 -21.98 27.83 16.67
C LEU A 70 -22.30 27.31 18.07
N ASP A 71 -22.74 28.18 18.96
CA ASP A 71 -23.24 27.80 20.28
C ASP A 71 -24.64 28.42 20.52
N GLN A 72 -25.17 28.29 21.74
CA GLN A 72 -26.49 28.83 22.09
C GLN A 72 -26.63 30.34 21.88
N SER A 73 -25.53 31.09 21.88
CA SER A 73 -25.52 32.53 21.62
C SER A 73 -25.40 32.88 20.13
N GLY A 74 -25.28 31.88 19.25
CA GLY A 74 -25.20 32.05 17.80
C GLY A 74 -23.80 31.76 17.24
N PHE A 75 -23.54 32.24 16.02
CA PHE A 75 -22.25 32.09 15.37
C PHE A 75 -21.20 33.01 15.98
N LYS A 76 -20.06 32.42 16.32
CA LYS A 76 -18.84 33.07 16.77
C LYS A 76 -17.74 32.81 15.74
N GLN A 77 -17.08 33.90 15.37
CA GLN A 77 -16.02 33.95 14.36
C GLN A 77 -14.65 33.76 14.99
#